data_AF-A0A930S9P2-F1
#
_entry.id   AF-A0A930S9P2-F1
#
_cell.length_a   1.000
_cell.length_b   1.000
_cell.length_c   1.000
_cell.angle_alpha   90.00
_cell.angle_beta   90.00
_cell.angle_gamma   90.00
#
_symmetry.space_group_name_H-M   'P 1'
#
loop_
_entity.id
_entity.type
_entity.pdbx_description
1 polymer ?
#
loop_
_entity_poly.entity_id
_entity_poly.type
_entity_poly.pdbx_seq_one_letter_code
_entity_poly.pdbx_strand_id
1 'polypeptide(L)'
;MTLLFGALYLGLAFLGNHFPLQVAGLPKDANIGASVLSQATQAIFGPAAQIFLAIMVTVTCFTTTAGLIVATGEFFHKAFPKVSYKAYAILFTLIGFAIANLGLNNIIAFSVPVLLILYPITITIVMIVIANKFVALSKPGMQITVAVVTLIALLSVLGSQFKLAGLNALINFLPLSGASLPWLIPAILCILLSLVLPDKIKSESFEME
;
A
#
# COMPACT_ATOMS: atom_id res chain seq x y z
N MET A 1 3.72 1.97 20.29
CA MET A 1 4.14 2.20 18.89
C MET A 1 2.96 2.43 17.94
N THR A 2 1.96 1.54 17.92
CA THR A 2 0.80 1.64 17.01
C THR A 2 -0.03 2.92 17.17
N LEU A 3 -0.31 3.36 18.40
CA LEU A 3 -1.02 4.61 18.67
C LEU A 3 -0.28 5.86 18.15
N LEU A 4 1.05 5.86 18.23
CA LEU A 4 1.88 6.98 17.76
C LEU A 4 1.83 7.09 16.23
N PHE A 5 1.93 5.96 15.52
CA PHE A 5 1.75 5.94 14.06
C PHE A 5 0.35 6.39 13.65
N GLY A 6 -0.69 5.94 14.35
CA GLY A 6 -2.06 6.37 14.09
C GLY A 6 -2.23 7.89 14.24
N ALA A 7 -1.73 8.46 15.34
CA ALA A 7 -1.76 9.90 15.55
C ALA A 7 -0.98 10.67 14.47
N LEU A 8 0.17 10.15 14.03
CA LEU A 8 0.98 10.75 12.98
C LEU A 8 0.24 10.76 11.63
N TYR A 9 -0.38 9.64 11.22
CA TYR A 9 -1.13 9.58 9.97
C TYR A 9 -2.35 10.51 9.98
N LEU A 10 -3.07 10.59 11.10
CA LEU A 10 -4.18 11.53 11.25
C LEU A 10 -3.70 12.99 11.20
N GLY A 11 -2.56 13.29 11.82
CA GLY A 11 -1.93 14.61 11.75
C GLY A 11 -1.53 15.00 10.33
N LEU A 12 -0.95 14.08 9.57
CA LEU A 12 -0.62 14.31 8.15
C LEU A 12 -1.87 14.49 7.28
N ALA A 13 -2.92 13.73 7.52
CA ALA A 13 -4.19 13.88 6.81
C ALA A 13 -4.85 15.25 7.11
N PHE A 14 -4.84 15.65 8.39
CA PHE A 14 -5.34 16.97 8.79
C PHE A 14 -4.55 18.10 8.15
N LEU A 15 -3.21 17.99 8.14
CA LEU A 15 -2.32 18.94 7.48
C LEU A 15 -2.62 19.02 5.98
N GLY A 16 -2.73 17.88 5.28
CA GLY A 16 -3.05 17.83 3.86
C GLY A 16 -4.42 18.44 3.51
N ASN A 17 -5.41 18.30 4.39
CA ASN A 17 -6.76 18.83 4.18
C ASN A 17 -6.87 20.34 4.47
N HIS A 18 -6.16 20.86 5.48
CA HIS A 18 -6.29 22.25 5.93
C HIS A 18 -5.19 23.18 5.43
N PHE A 19 -4.07 22.67 4.92
CA PHE A 19 -2.96 23.53 4.51
C PHE A 19 -3.27 24.19 3.15
N PRO A 20 -3.46 25.52 3.08
CA PRO A 20 -3.78 26.19 1.83
C PRO A 20 -2.52 26.29 0.97
N LEU A 21 -2.38 25.38 0.01
CA LEU A 21 -1.34 25.50 -1.00
C LEU A 21 -1.72 26.59 -2.01
N GLN A 22 -0.84 27.56 -2.21
CA GLN A 22 -0.90 28.44 -3.38
C GLN A 22 -0.44 27.65 -4.60
N VAL A 23 -1.38 26.88 -5.19
CA VAL A 23 -1.14 26.03 -6.37
C VAL A 23 -0.70 26.83 -7.61
N ALA A 24 -0.94 28.14 -7.61
CA ALA A 24 -0.59 29.06 -8.70
C ALA A 24 0.92 29.37 -8.81
N GLY A 25 1.70 29.19 -7.73
CA GLY A 25 3.15 29.47 -7.70
C GLY A 25 4.04 28.24 -7.82
N LEU A 26 3.45 27.04 -7.88
CA LEU A 26 4.20 25.78 -7.96
C LEU A 26 4.62 25.50 -9.41
N PRO A 27 5.85 25.00 -9.65
CA PRO A 27 6.24 24.46 -10.95
C PRO A 27 5.22 23.43 -11.42
N LYS A 28 4.89 23.41 -12.71
CA LYS A 28 3.89 22.48 -13.30
C LYS A 28 4.23 21.00 -13.03
N ASP A 29 5.51 20.71 -12.76
CA ASP A 29 6.03 19.37 -12.49
C ASP A 29 6.19 19.05 -10.99
N ALA A 30 5.86 20.00 -10.09
CA ALA A 30 6.02 19.81 -8.66
C ALA A 30 4.95 18.86 -8.09
N ASN A 31 5.36 17.94 -7.23
CA ASN A 31 4.44 17.03 -6.57
C ASN A 31 3.69 17.76 -5.46
N ILE A 32 2.36 17.71 -5.48
CA ILE A 32 1.50 18.39 -4.49
C ILE A 32 1.82 17.90 -3.08
N GLY A 33 1.94 16.58 -2.85
CA GLY A 33 2.19 16.02 -1.53
C GLY A 33 3.52 16.43 -0.92
N ALA A 34 4.61 16.32 -1.70
CA ALA A 34 5.93 16.79 -1.26
C ALA A 34 5.95 18.31 -1.01
N SER A 35 5.20 19.06 -1.81
CA SER A 35 5.09 20.51 -1.70
C SER A 35 4.32 20.95 -0.46
N VAL A 36 3.20 20.29 -0.11
CA VAL A 36 2.49 20.51 1.17
C VAL A 36 3.46 20.35 2.33
N LEU A 37 4.19 19.24 2.37
CA LEU A 37 5.05 18.91 3.51
C LEU A 37 6.20 19.92 3.66
N SER A 38 6.86 20.28 2.55
CA SER A 38 7.97 21.23 2.57
C SER A 38 7.52 22.64 2.97
N GLN A 39 6.40 23.12 2.38
CA GLN A 39 5.87 24.46 2.69
C GLN A 39 5.29 24.53 4.11
N ALA A 40 4.60 23.49 4.57
CA ALA A 40 4.11 23.42 5.94
C ALA A 40 5.26 23.43 6.95
N THR A 41 6.32 22.66 6.69
CA THR A 41 7.51 22.65 7.55
C THR A 41 8.17 24.03 7.59
N GLN A 42 8.30 24.68 6.43
CA GLN A 42 8.85 26.03 6.36
C GLN A 42 7.98 27.08 7.07
N ALA A 43 6.65 26.98 6.94
CA ALA A 43 5.71 27.91 7.57
C ALA A 43 5.67 27.76 9.10
N ILE A 44 5.81 26.53 9.62
CA ILE A 44 5.71 26.25 11.06
C ILE A 44 7.06 26.44 11.77
N PHE A 45 8.16 25.98 11.15
CA PHE A 45 9.48 25.90 11.81
C PHE A 45 10.54 26.83 11.17
N GLY A 46 10.20 27.54 10.10
CA GLY A 46 11.10 28.48 9.42
C GLY A 46 12.13 27.84 8.47
N PRO A 47 13.07 28.63 7.92
CA PRO A 47 13.99 28.18 6.87
C PRO A 47 14.96 27.08 7.32
N ALA A 48 15.43 27.13 8.58
CA ALA A 48 16.36 26.13 9.12
C ALA A 48 15.78 24.71 9.11
N ALA A 49 14.45 24.59 9.20
CA ALA A 49 13.76 23.31 9.23
C ALA A 49 13.75 22.59 7.88
N GLN A 50 13.95 23.29 6.76
CA GLN A 50 14.03 22.63 5.45
C GLN A 50 15.27 21.73 5.32
N ILE A 51 16.43 22.19 5.82
CA ILE A 51 17.65 21.39 5.82
C ILE A 51 17.46 20.17 6.72
N PHE A 52 16.86 20.37 7.90
CA PHE A 52 16.55 19.28 8.82
C PHE A 52 15.61 18.25 8.18
N LEU A 53 14.53 18.69 7.52
CA LEU A 53 13.60 17.82 6.81
C LEU A 53 14.30 17.03 5.70
N ALA A 54 15.16 17.67 4.90
CA ALA A 54 15.91 17.02 3.84
C ALA A 54 16.82 15.90 4.38
N ILE A 55 17.56 16.16 5.46
CA ILE A 55 18.42 15.17 6.10
C ILE A 55 17.59 14.01 6.67
N MET A 56 16.52 14.32 7.42
CA MET A 56 15.64 13.33 8.04
C MET A 56 14.99 12.40 7.02
N VAL A 57 14.43 12.97 5.94
CA VAL A 57 13.81 12.20 4.86
C VAL A 57 14.86 11.35 4.15
N THR A 58 16.06 11.88 3.89
CA THR A 58 17.15 11.12 3.26
C THR A 58 17.53 9.90 4.09
N VAL A 59 17.73 10.07 5.41
CA VAL A 59 18.09 8.98 6.32
C VAL A 59 16.96 7.95 6.40
N THR A 60 15.72 8.40 6.51
CA THR A 60 14.54 7.51 6.60
C THR A 60 14.32 6.70 5.32
N CYS A 61 14.47 7.34 4.16
CA CYS A 61 14.36 6.67 2.87
C CYS A 61 15.51 5.69 2.62
N PHE A 62 16.73 6.00 3.10
CA PHE A 62 17.88 5.11 2.99
C PHE A 62 17.67 3.80 3.77
N THR A 63 17.25 3.86 5.03
CA THR A 63 17.02 2.67 5.85
C THR A 63 15.85 1.84 5.33
N THR A 64 14.76 2.47 4.86
CA THR A 64 13.61 1.78 4.26
C THR A 64 14.00 1.06 2.97
N THR A 65 14.75 1.73 2.09
CA THR A 65 15.21 1.15 0.83
C THR A 65 16.17 -0.02 1.07
N ALA A 66 17.12 0.14 2.00
CA ALA A 66 18.03 -0.93 2.38
C ALA A 66 17.27 -2.16 2.91
N GLY A 67 16.30 -1.96 3.82
CA GLY A 67 15.48 -3.04 4.37
C GLY A 67 14.68 -3.79 3.29
N LEU A 68 14.08 -3.06 2.34
CA LEU A 68 13.37 -3.66 1.21
C LEU A 68 14.29 -4.47 0.30
N ILE A 69 15.47 -3.95 -0.06
CA ILE A 69 16.44 -4.67 -0.90
C ILE A 69 16.92 -5.95 -0.21
N VAL A 70 17.16 -5.93 1.11
CA VAL A 70 17.53 -7.13 1.86
C VAL A 70 16.40 -8.15 1.84
N ALA A 71 15.18 -7.75 2.20
CA ALA A 71 14.05 -8.65 2.27
C ALA A 71 13.71 -9.28 0.90
N THR A 72 13.73 -8.50 -0.19
CA THR A 72 13.50 -9.04 -1.53
C THR A 72 14.67 -9.88 -2.01
N GLY A 73 15.91 -9.46 -1.72
CA GLY A 73 17.12 -10.23 -2.04
C GLY A 73 17.12 -11.61 -1.38
N GLU A 74 16.74 -11.70 -0.11
CA GLU A 74 16.60 -12.97 0.61
C GLU A 74 15.46 -13.82 0.07
N PHE A 75 14.31 -13.21 -0.23
CA PHE A 75 13.16 -13.93 -0.82
C PHE A 75 13.54 -14.58 -2.16
N PHE A 76 14.17 -13.83 -3.06
CA PHE A 76 14.57 -14.34 -4.36
C PHE A 76 15.72 -15.35 -4.26
N HIS A 77 16.66 -15.16 -3.33
CA HIS A 77 17.72 -16.13 -3.09
C HIS A 77 17.18 -17.46 -2.57
N LYS A 78 16.18 -17.43 -1.66
CA LYS A 78 15.48 -18.63 -1.18
C LYS A 78 14.64 -19.30 -2.28
N ALA A 79 13.93 -18.52 -3.09
CA ALA A 79 13.08 -19.03 -4.16
C ALA A 79 13.89 -19.59 -5.36
N PHE A 80 15.01 -18.95 -5.70
CA PHE A 80 15.87 -19.31 -6.82
C PHE A 80 17.34 -19.37 -6.37
N PRO A 81 17.77 -20.49 -5.76
CA PRO A 81 19.11 -20.62 -5.16
C PRO A 81 20.27 -20.64 -6.18
N LYS A 82 19.98 -20.50 -7.48
CA LYS A 82 21.00 -20.49 -8.55
C LYS A 82 21.79 -19.17 -8.63
N VAL A 83 21.30 -18.10 -8.01
CA VAL A 83 21.92 -16.76 -8.08
C VAL A 83 22.26 -16.26 -6.68
N SER A 84 23.44 -15.65 -6.52
CA SER A 84 23.91 -15.10 -5.24
C SER A 84 23.06 -13.92 -4.78
N TYR A 85 22.79 -13.84 -3.48
CA TYR A 85 22.15 -12.68 -2.84
C TYR A 85 22.75 -11.33 -3.27
N LYS A 86 24.08 -11.24 -3.41
CA LYS A 86 24.76 -10.01 -3.86
C LYS A 86 24.30 -9.55 -5.24
N ALA A 87 24.06 -10.49 -6.15
CA ALA A 87 23.60 -10.16 -7.51
C ALA A 87 22.16 -9.60 -7.49
N TYR A 88 21.28 -10.17 -6.66
CA TYR A 88 19.92 -9.64 -6.48
C TYR A 88 19.93 -8.23 -5.87
N ALA A 89 20.76 -8.00 -4.84
CA ALA A 89 20.86 -6.69 -4.20
C ALA A 89 21.33 -5.60 -5.18
N ILE A 90 22.35 -5.90 -6.00
CA ILE A 90 22.83 -4.97 -7.05
C ILE A 90 21.75 -4.72 -8.10
N LEU A 91 21.06 -5.77 -8.56
CA LEU A 91 20.00 -5.65 -9.56
C LEU A 91 18.87 -4.73 -9.08
N PHE A 92 18.34 -4.96 -7.88
CA PHE A 92 17.26 -4.12 -7.33
C PHE A 92 17.71 -2.67 -7.11
N THR A 93 18.96 -2.45 -6.69
CA THR A 93 19.52 -1.11 -6.54
C THR A 93 19.62 -0.38 -7.89
N LEU A 94 20.11 -1.04 -8.94
CA LEU A 94 20.22 -0.45 -10.28
C LEU A 94 18.84 -0.16 -10.89
N ILE A 95 17.88 -1.05 -10.71
CA ILE A 95 16.50 -0.82 -11.16
C ILE A 95 15.89 0.38 -10.41
N GLY A 96 16.05 0.43 -9.09
CA GLY A 96 15.59 1.55 -8.27
C GLY A 96 16.22 2.87 -8.71
N PHE A 97 17.52 2.87 -9.00
CA PHE A 97 18.23 4.03 -9.53
C PHE A 97 17.68 4.48 -10.90
N ALA A 98 17.45 3.54 -11.82
CA ALA A 98 16.85 3.87 -13.12
C ALA A 98 15.45 4.48 -12.97
N ILE A 99 14.60 3.90 -12.12
CA ILE A 99 13.24 4.40 -11.86
C ILE A 99 13.27 5.78 -11.17
N ALA A 100 14.21 6.03 -10.26
CA ALA A 100 14.33 7.30 -9.55
C ALA A 100 14.56 8.50 -10.50
N ASN A 101 15.14 8.26 -11.68
CA ASN A 101 15.36 9.29 -12.70
C ASN A 101 14.09 9.66 -13.49
N LEU A 102 12.99 8.91 -13.37
CA LEU A 102 11.73 9.16 -14.11
C LEU A 102 10.87 10.30 -13.52
N GLY A 103 11.22 10.80 -12.33
CA GLY A 103 10.48 11.84 -11.63
C GLY A 103 9.34 11.33 -10.75
N LEU A 104 9.13 12.01 -9.62
CA LEU A 104 8.21 11.56 -8.55
C LEU A 104 6.76 11.37 -9.03
N ASN A 105 6.25 12.28 -9.88
CA ASN A 105 4.87 12.20 -10.36
C ASN A 105 4.62 10.95 -11.21
N ASN A 106 5.58 10.57 -12.07
CA ASN A 106 5.49 9.37 -12.90
C ASN A 106 5.59 8.10 -12.05
N ILE A 107 6.51 8.08 -11.08
CA ILE A 107 6.66 6.97 -10.13
C ILE A 107 5.35 6.74 -9.36
N ILE A 108 4.71 7.81 -8.88
CA ILE A 108 3.43 7.74 -8.18
C ILE A 108 2.33 7.27 -9.14
N ALA A 109 2.23 7.84 -10.35
CA ALA A 109 1.21 7.46 -11.33
C ALA A 109 1.26 5.96 -11.69
N PHE A 110 2.45 5.37 -11.75
CA PHE A 110 2.63 3.94 -11.94
C PHE A 110 2.38 3.12 -10.66
N SER A 111 2.80 3.62 -9.50
CA SER A 111 2.69 2.89 -8.23
C SER A 111 1.27 2.86 -7.67
N VAL A 112 0.46 3.91 -7.88
CA VAL A 112 -0.93 3.99 -7.41
C VAL A 112 -1.80 2.82 -7.90
N PRO A 113 -1.88 2.49 -9.21
CA PRO A 113 -2.70 1.36 -9.67
C PRO A 113 -2.21 0.02 -9.11
N VAL A 114 -0.89 -0.17 -9.00
CA VAL A 114 -0.33 -1.39 -8.39
C VAL A 114 -0.72 -1.47 -6.91
N LEU A 115 -0.63 -0.36 -6.18
CA LEU A 115 -0.99 -0.29 -4.76
C LEU A 115 -2.48 -0.55 -4.55
N LEU A 116 -3.36 -0.06 -5.42
CA LEU A 116 -4.81 -0.31 -5.35
C LEU A 116 -5.18 -1.79 -5.56
N ILE A 117 -4.34 -2.56 -6.25
CA ILE A 117 -4.50 -4.02 -6.38
C ILE A 117 -3.94 -4.73 -5.14
N LEU A 118 -2.75 -4.35 -4.68
CA LEU A 118 -2.09 -5.03 -3.57
C LEU A 118 -2.74 -4.75 -2.21
N TYR A 119 -3.15 -3.50 -1.96
CA TYR A 119 -3.81 -3.06 -0.72
C TYR A 119 -4.95 -3.99 -0.25
N PRO A 120 -5.99 -4.26 -1.07
CA PRO A 120 -7.11 -5.10 -0.64
C PRO A 120 -6.71 -6.55 -0.40
N ILE A 121 -5.77 -7.07 -1.20
CA ILE A 121 -5.26 -8.44 -1.07
C ILE A 121 -4.53 -8.59 0.26
N THR A 122 -3.58 -7.70 0.55
CA THR A 122 -2.80 -7.75 1.79
C THR A 122 -3.69 -7.58 3.01
N ILE A 123 -4.62 -6.62 3.02
CA ILE A 123 -5.51 -6.43 4.18
C ILE A 123 -6.41 -7.64 4.37
N THR A 124 -6.93 -8.22 3.30
CA THR A 124 -7.77 -9.43 3.40
C THR A 124 -6.98 -10.60 3.99
N ILE A 125 -5.74 -10.81 3.56
CA ILE A 125 -4.86 -11.84 4.14
C ILE A 125 -4.63 -11.57 5.64
N VAL A 126 -4.30 -10.34 6.02
CA VAL A 126 -4.12 -9.97 7.43
C VAL A 126 -5.40 -10.18 8.24
N MET A 127 -6.57 -9.79 7.72
CA MET A 127 -7.86 -10.04 8.36
C MET A 127 -8.14 -11.52 8.52
N ILE A 128 -7.86 -12.35 7.50
CA ILE A 128 -8.01 -13.80 7.57
C ILE A 128 -7.08 -14.39 8.61
N VAL A 129 -5.81 -13.97 8.66
CA VAL A 129 -4.85 -14.46 9.67
C VAL A 129 -5.30 -14.11 11.09
N ILE A 130 -5.79 -12.89 11.30
CA ILE A 130 -6.34 -12.48 12.61
C ILE A 130 -7.62 -13.28 12.92
N ALA A 131 -8.55 -13.41 11.98
CA ALA A 131 -9.78 -14.17 12.17
C ALA A 131 -9.50 -15.66 12.47
N ASN A 132 -8.55 -16.26 11.76
CA ASN A 132 -8.16 -17.67 11.95
C ASN A 132 -7.54 -17.93 13.32
N LYS A 133 -6.96 -16.90 13.96
CA LYS A 133 -6.48 -16.97 15.34
C LYS A 133 -7.63 -17.11 16.35
N PHE A 134 -8.79 -16.51 16.08
CA PHE A 134 -9.95 -16.52 16.99
C PHE A 134 -10.98 -17.60 16.65
N VAL A 135 -11.12 -17.95 15.37
CA VAL A 135 -12.08 -18.96 14.88
C VAL A 135 -11.41 -19.82 13.82
N ALA A 136 -11.59 -21.14 13.88
CA ALA A 136 -11.04 -22.01 12.84
C ALA A 136 -11.75 -21.75 11.49
N LEU A 137 -11.02 -21.22 10.52
CA LEU A 137 -11.53 -20.94 9.18
C LEU A 137 -11.22 -22.09 8.22
N SER A 138 -12.11 -22.32 7.27
CA SER A 138 -11.91 -23.36 6.25
C SER A 138 -10.88 -22.94 5.21
N LYS A 139 -9.92 -23.82 4.86
CA LYS A 139 -8.90 -23.56 3.80
C LYS A 139 -9.52 -23.11 2.47
N PRO A 140 -10.54 -23.80 1.92
CA PRO A 140 -11.20 -23.35 0.70
C PRO A 140 -11.91 -22.00 0.89
N GLY A 141 -12.50 -21.73 2.06
CA GLY A 141 -13.13 -20.43 2.35
C GLY A 141 -12.12 -19.27 2.34
N MET A 142 -10.94 -19.47 2.92
CA MET A 142 -9.85 -18.48 2.88
C MET A 142 -9.35 -18.23 1.45
N GLN A 143 -9.17 -19.29 0.66
CA GLN A 143 -8.74 -19.19 -0.74
C GLN A 143 -9.78 -18.49 -1.62
N ILE A 144 -11.06 -18.81 -1.46
CA ILE A 144 -12.16 -18.16 -2.17
C ILE A 144 -12.26 -16.68 -1.80
N THR A 145 -12.12 -16.34 -0.51
CA THR A 145 -12.14 -14.95 -0.04
C THR A 145 -11.02 -14.14 -0.69
N VAL A 146 -9.79 -14.67 -0.70
CA VAL A 146 -8.66 -13.99 -1.36
C VAL A 146 -8.86 -13.90 -2.87
N ALA A 147 -9.35 -14.96 -3.52
CA ALA A 147 -9.61 -14.96 -4.97
C ALA A 147 -10.67 -13.93 -5.38
N VAL A 148 -11.77 -13.85 -4.63
CA VAL A 148 -12.86 -12.89 -4.88
C VAL A 148 -12.36 -11.47 -4.68
N VAL A 149 -11.64 -11.17 -3.58
CA VAL A 149 -11.10 -9.83 -3.36
C VAL A 149 -10.07 -9.45 -4.42
N THR A 150 -9.21 -10.38 -4.82
CA THR A 150 -8.21 -10.17 -5.88
C THR A 150 -8.90 -9.85 -7.21
N LEU A 151 -9.95 -10.59 -7.56
CA LEU A 151 -10.73 -10.37 -8.79
C LEU A 151 -11.45 -9.02 -8.77
N ILE A 152 -12.05 -8.63 -7.64
CA ILE A 152 -12.70 -7.32 -7.47
C ILE A 152 -11.67 -6.17 -7.58
N ALA A 153 -10.49 -6.33 -6.99
CA ALA A 153 -9.41 -5.34 -7.06
C ALA A 153 -8.91 -5.15 -8.49
N LEU A 154 -8.67 -6.25 -9.21
CA LEU A 154 -8.30 -6.24 -10.63
C LEU A 154 -9.38 -5.57 -11.48
N LEU A 155 -10.65 -5.95 -11.32
CA LEU A 155 -11.77 -5.37 -12.06
C LEU A 155 -11.93 -3.87 -11.76
N SER A 156 -11.69 -3.43 -10.52
CA SER A 156 -11.78 -2.02 -10.14
C SER A 156 -10.70 -1.19 -10.84
N VAL A 157 -9.46 -1.67 -10.89
CA VAL A 157 -8.36 -0.98 -11.57
C VAL A 157 -8.56 -0.99 -13.08
N LEU A 158 -8.93 -2.13 -13.67
CA LEU A 158 -9.26 -2.21 -15.11
C LEU A 158 -10.44 -1.29 -15.47
N GLY A 159 -11.49 -1.25 -14.64
CA GLY A 159 -12.65 -0.38 -14.83
C GLY A 159 -12.29 1.10 -14.82
N SER A 160 -11.41 1.52 -13.91
CA SER A 160 -10.92 2.91 -13.85
C SER A 160 -10.05 3.29 -15.06
N GLN A 161 -9.24 2.35 -15.58
CA GLN A 161 -8.30 2.60 -16.67
C GLN A 161 -8.97 2.53 -18.05
N PHE A 162 -9.94 1.63 -18.24
CA PHE A 162 -10.62 1.43 -19.53
C PHE A 162 -11.94 2.20 -19.68
N LYS A 163 -12.41 2.94 -18.66
CA LYS A 163 -13.66 3.72 -18.67
C LYS A 163 -14.88 2.95 -19.25
N LEU A 164 -14.99 1.65 -19.01
CA LEU A 164 -16.16 0.88 -19.44
C LEU A 164 -17.39 1.29 -18.62
N ALA A 165 -18.31 2.02 -19.26
CA ALA A 165 -19.54 2.53 -18.64
C ALA A 165 -20.39 1.45 -17.93
N GLY A 166 -20.37 0.20 -18.43
CA GLY A 166 -21.09 -0.93 -17.82
C GLY A 166 -20.52 -1.41 -16.48
N LEU A 167 -19.20 -1.31 -16.28
CA LEU A 167 -18.55 -1.70 -15.02
C LEU A 167 -18.67 -0.59 -13.96
N ASN A 168 -18.68 0.67 -14.40
CA ASN A 168 -18.94 1.83 -13.53
C ASN A 168 -20.34 1.79 -12.91
N ALA A 169 -21.36 1.27 -13.61
CA ALA A 169 -22.69 1.09 -13.02
C ALA A 169 -22.70 0.03 -11.90
N LEU A 170 -21.94 -1.06 -12.05
CA LEU A 170 -21.80 -2.10 -11.03
C LEU A 170 -20.97 -1.62 -9.82
N ILE A 171 -19.91 -0.83 -10.07
CA ILE A 171 -19.06 -0.21 -9.04
C ILE A 171 -19.84 0.86 -8.27
N ASN A 172 -20.69 1.65 -8.94
CA ASN A 172 -21.56 2.65 -8.28
C ASN A 172 -22.74 2.02 -7.51
N PHE A 173 -23.07 0.75 -7.77
CA PHE A 173 -24.09 0.03 -7.01
C PHE A 173 -23.57 -0.48 -5.66
N LEU A 174 -22.25 -0.54 -5.46
CA LEU A 174 -21.66 -0.85 -4.16
C LEU A 174 -21.53 0.43 -3.31
N PRO A 175 -22.16 0.50 -2.12
CA PRO A 175 -21.91 1.59 -1.19
C PRO A 175 -20.43 1.57 -0.78
N LEU A 176 -19.75 2.73 -0.81
CA LEU A 176 -18.29 2.98 -0.66
C LEU A 176 -17.46 3.16 -1.97
N SER A 177 -18.08 3.22 -3.16
CA SER A 177 -17.37 3.56 -4.41
C SER A 177 -16.67 4.93 -4.38
N GLY A 178 -17.28 5.92 -3.70
CA GLY A 178 -16.71 7.26 -3.55
C GLY A 178 -15.49 7.35 -2.62
N ALA A 179 -15.18 6.29 -1.87
CA ALA A 179 -14.09 6.26 -0.90
C ALA A 179 -12.94 5.32 -1.30
N SER A 180 -12.85 4.91 -2.58
CA SER A 180 -11.87 3.93 -3.10
C SER A 180 -11.82 2.58 -2.33
N LEU A 181 -12.91 2.23 -1.64
CA LEU A 181 -13.06 1.02 -0.81
C LEU A 181 -14.16 0.04 -1.28
N PRO A 182 -14.36 -0.22 -2.59
CA PRO A 182 -15.42 -1.13 -3.05
C PRO A 182 -15.18 -2.60 -2.63
N TRP A 183 -13.94 -2.97 -2.31
CA TRP A 183 -13.53 -4.33 -1.94
C TRP A 183 -13.83 -4.68 -0.48
N LEU A 184 -14.07 -3.69 0.39
CA LEU A 184 -14.20 -3.88 1.84
C LEU A 184 -15.47 -4.66 2.22
N ILE A 185 -16.61 -4.30 1.63
CA ILE A 185 -17.89 -4.99 1.87
C ILE A 185 -17.82 -6.46 1.39
N PRO A 186 -17.38 -6.76 0.15
CA PRO A 186 -17.18 -8.13 -0.30
C PRO A 186 -16.23 -8.94 0.60
N ALA A 187 -15.12 -8.35 1.05
CA ALA A 187 -14.19 -9.01 1.95
C ALA A 187 -14.85 -9.42 3.27
N ILE A 188 -15.63 -8.52 3.89
CA ILE A 188 -16.35 -8.80 5.14
C ILE A 188 -17.40 -9.90 4.92
N LEU A 189 -18.18 -9.84 3.83
CA LEU A 189 -19.20 -10.85 3.52
C LEU A 189 -18.59 -12.24 3.29
N CYS A 190 -17.46 -12.32 2.57
CA CYS A 190 -16.78 -13.58 2.34
C CYS A 190 -16.12 -14.16 3.60
N ILE A 191 -15.63 -13.30 4.51
CA ILE A 191 -15.15 -13.74 5.83
C ILE A 191 -16.31 -14.29 6.67
N LEU A 192 -17.48 -13.64 6.63
CA LEU A 192 -18.70 -14.13 7.30
C LEU A 192 -19.20 -15.46 6.72
N LEU A 193 -19.16 -15.63 5.39
CA LEU A 193 -19.50 -16.89 4.73
C LEU A 193 -18.49 -18.01 5.03
N SER A 194 -17.21 -17.68 5.15
CA SER A 194 -16.15 -18.64 5.52
C SER A 194 -16.28 -19.19 6.94
N LEU A 195 -17.05 -18.54 7.83
CA LEU A 195 -17.38 -19.06 9.16
C LEU A 195 -18.42 -20.20 9.13
N VAL A 196 -19.26 -20.23 8.10
CA VAL A 196 -20.39 -21.17 7.95
C VAL A 196 -19.99 -22.42 7.15
N LEU A 197 -18.95 -22.34 6.32
CA LEU A 197 -18.49 -23.45 5.48
C LEU A 197 -17.79 -24.58 6.29
N PRO A 198 -17.94 -25.86 5.88
CA PRO A 198 -17.24 -27.01 6.48
C PRO A 198 -15.73 -27.04 6.11
N ASP A 199 -14.95 -27.90 6.78
CA ASP A 199 -13.47 -28.04 6.71
C ASP A 199 -12.62 -26.98 7.44
N LYS A 200 -13.02 -26.67 8.68
CA LYS A 200 -12.35 -25.70 9.57
C LYS A 200 -10.94 -26.17 9.94
N ILE A 201 -9.93 -25.37 9.61
CA ILE A 201 -8.53 -25.60 9.99
C ILE A 201 -8.16 -24.53 11.00
N LYS A 202 -7.93 -24.95 12.24
CA LYS A 202 -7.40 -24.09 13.29
C LYS A 202 -5.94 -23.80 12.95
N SER A 203 -5.53 -22.52 12.91
CA SER A 203 -4.10 -22.21 12.78
C SER A 203 -3.35 -22.80 13.98
N GLU A 204 -2.34 -23.64 13.73
CA GLU A 204 -1.32 -23.89 14.75
C GLU A 204 -0.70 -22.55 15.15
N SER A 205 -0.47 -22.38 16.46
CA SER A 205 0.22 -21.21 16.98
C SER A 205 1.55 -21.10 16.24
N PHE A 206 1.77 -19.98 15.55
CA PHE A 206 3.09 -19.61 15.06
C PHE A 206 4.00 -19.48 16.29
N GLU A 207 4.67 -20.57 16.66
CA GLU A 207 5.83 -20.54 17.53
C GLU A 207 6.92 -19.81 16.75
N MET A 208 7.14 -18.54 17.14
CA MET A 208 8.29 -17.79 16.65
C MET A 208 9.51 -18.31 17.42
N GLU A 209 10.23 -19.26 16.82
CA GLU A 209 11.63 -19.52 17.17
C GLU A 209 12.54 -18.42 16.60
#